data_AF-A0A519ZCL6-F1
#
_entry.id   AF-A0A519ZCL6-F1
#
_cell.length_a   1.000
_cell.length_b   1.000
_cell.length_c   1.000
_cell.angle_alpha   90.00
_cell.angle_beta   90.00
_cell.angle_gamma   90.00
#
_symmetry.space_group_name_H-M   'P 1'
#
loop_
_entity.id
_entity.type
_entity.pdbx_description
1 polymer ?
#
loop_
_entity_poly.entity_id
_entity_poly.type
_entity_poly.pdbx_seq_one_letter_code
_entity_poly.pdbx_strand_id
1 'polypeptide(L)'
;MEADLVAKSVVKLINEYRDRLKHFDEQTFITQPAPEVWSASEIYHHIFDLSLLSLKVIGSLLKGRGEAGEASLAGKAILASGTFPDGLRFKVPDDLGARLK
;
A
#
# COMPACT_ATOMS: atom_id res chain seq x y z
N MET A 1 -20.51 3.52 10.54
CA MET A 1 -21.08 3.76 9.20
C MET A 1 -19.99 3.89 8.14
N GLU A 2 -18.86 4.57 8.41
CA GLU A 2 -17.75 4.68 7.42
C GLU A 2 -16.86 3.44 7.31
N ALA A 3 -16.57 2.74 8.42
CA ALA A 3 -15.75 1.51 8.39
C ALA A 3 -16.38 0.39 7.52
N ASP A 4 -17.70 0.34 7.43
CA ASP A 4 -18.43 -0.62 6.60
C ASP A 4 -18.28 -0.31 5.09
N LEU A 5 -18.21 0.97 4.72
CA LEU A 5 -17.93 1.40 3.34
C LEU A 5 -16.50 1.07 2.92
N VAL A 6 -15.54 1.22 3.84
CA VAL A 6 -14.14 0.82 3.61
C VAL A 6 -14.05 -0.69 3.41
N ALA A 7 -14.68 -1.48 4.28
CA ALA A 7 -14.69 -2.94 4.15
C ALA A 7 -15.33 -3.41 2.82
N LYS A 8 -16.46 -2.81 2.43
CA LYS A 8 -17.11 -3.09 1.14
C LYS A 8 -16.21 -2.73 -0.05
N SER A 9 -15.53 -1.59 0.01
CA SER A 9 -14.58 -1.16 -1.03
C SER A 9 -13.41 -2.13 -1.16
N VAL A 10 -12.87 -2.63 -0.05
CA VAL A 10 -11.80 -3.63 -0.04
C VAL A 10 -12.27 -4.95 -0.66
N VAL A 11 -13.46 -5.43 -0.29
CA VAL A 11 -14.04 -6.65 -0.88
C VAL A 11 -14.25 -6.50 -2.38
N LYS A 12 -14.75 -5.34 -2.83
CA LYS A 12 -14.89 -5.03 -4.26
C LYS A 12 -13.54 -5.09 -4.97
N LEU A 13 -12.53 -4.43 -4.41
CA LEU A 13 -11.17 -4.41 -4.96
C LEU A 13 -10.59 -5.83 -5.07
N ILE A 14 -10.74 -6.65 -4.02
CA ILE A 14 -10.29 -8.06 -4.02
C ILE A 14 -10.98 -8.85 -5.12
N ASN A 15 -12.30 -8.70 -5.29
CA ASN A 15 -13.04 -9.41 -6.32
C ASN A 15 -12.61 -9.00 -7.73
N GLU A 16 -12.46 -7.70 -7.99
CA GLU A 16 -11.94 -7.18 -9.26
C GLU A 16 -10.53 -7.71 -9.54
N TYR A 17 -9.66 -7.76 -8.54
CA TYR A 17 -8.33 -8.34 -8.67
C TYR A 17 -8.38 -9.84 -9.00
N ARG A 18 -9.21 -10.62 -8.30
CA ARG A 18 -9.39 -12.05 -8.57
C ARG A 18 -9.89 -12.30 -9.98
N ASP A 19 -10.79 -11.46 -10.48
CA ASP A 19 -11.29 -11.56 -11.84
C ASP A 19 -10.21 -11.21 -12.86
N ARG A 20 -9.40 -10.18 -12.60
CA ARG A 20 -8.23 -9.86 -13.43
C ARG A 20 -7.24 -11.02 -13.50
N LEU A 21 -6.94 -11.65 -12.37
CA LEU A 21 -5.99 -12.77 -12.29
C LEU A 21 -6.39 -13.97 -13.13
N LYS A 22 -7.68 -14.21 -13.36
CA LYS A 22 -8.16 -15.28 -14.26
C LYS A 22 -7.72 -15.10 -15.72
N HIS A 23 -7.31 -13.90 -16.11
CA HIS A 23 -6.89 -13.57 -17.47
C HIS A 23 -5.37 -13.62 -17.66
N PHE A 24 -4.59 -13.93 -16.62
CA PHE A 24 -3.16 -14.12 -16.73
C PHE A 24 -2.85 -15.62 -16.70
N ASP A 25 -2.01 -16.08 -17.63
CA ASP A 25 -1.40 -17.39 -17.47
C ASP A 25 -0.36 -17.34 -16.34
N GLU A 26 -0.19 -18.47 -15.65
CA GLU A 26 0.69 -18.56 -14.48
C GLU A 26 2.15 -18.21 -14.82
N GLN A 27 2.60 -18.60 -16.02
CA GLN A 27 3.97 -18.34 -16.46
C GLN A 27 4.21 -16.85 -16.64
N THR A 28 3.32 -16.13 -17.33
CA THR A 28 3.39 -14.67 -17.47
C THR A 28 3.28 -13.98 -16.11
N PHE A 29 2.47 -14.49 -15.19
CA PHE A 29 2.26 -13.87 -13.89
C PHE A 29 3.55 -13.84 -13.03
N ILE A 30 4.34 -14.91 -13.07
CA ILE A 30 5.61 -15.01 -12.32
C ILE A 30 6.82 -14.52 -13.11
N THR A 31 6.69 -14.30 -14.42
CA THR A 31 7.83 -13.91 -15.25
C THR A 31 8.32 -12.52 -14.85
N GLN A 32 9.61 -12.45 -14.52
CA GLN A 32 10.30 -11.20 -14.30
C GLN A 32 10.89 -10.71 -15.64
N PRO A 33 10.41 -9.60 -16.22
CA PRO A 33 10.79 -9.20 -17.58
C PRO A 33 12.22 -8.64 -17.67
N ALA A 34 12.77 -8.11 -16.58
CA ALA A 34 14.16 -7.66 -16.46
C ALA A 34 14.58 -7.63 -14.97
N PRO A 35 15.89 -7.65 -14.63
CA PRO A 35 16.37 -7.71 -13.24
C PRO A 35 15.82 -6.61 -12.32
N GLU A 36 15.61 -5.40 -12.85
CA GLU A 36 15.14 -4.23 -12.12
C GLU A 36 13.62 -3.97 -12.26
N VAL A 37 12.91 -4.86 -12.95
CA VAL A 37 11.47 -4.71 -13.21
C VAL A 37 10.71 -5.77 -12.44
N TRP A 38 9.68 -5.34 -11.71
CA TRP A 38 8.80 -6.24 -10.98
C TRP A 38 7.98 -7.11 -11.94
N SER A 39 7.87 -8.39 -11.64
CA SER A 39 6.87 -9.28 -12.24
C SER A 39 5.46 -8.83 -11.86
N ALA A 40 4.47 -9.31 -12.61
CA ALA A 40 3.07 -9.08 -12.25
C ALA A 40 2.78 -9.61 -10.83
N SER A 41 3.30 -10.78 -10.46
CA SER A 41 3.12 -11.34 -9.13
C SER A 41 3.61 -10.42 -8.00
N GLU A 42 4.75 -9.77 -8.20
CA GLU A 42 5.33 -8.83 -7.23
C GLU A 42 4.53 -7.54 -7.11
N ILE A 43 4.10 -6.99 -8.26
CA ILE A 43 3.24 -5.80 -8.27
C ILE A 43 1.93 -6.08 -7.50
N TYR A 44 1.29 -7.22 -7.78
CA TYR A 44 0.04 -7.59 -7.11
C TYR A 44 0.27 -7.84 -5.62
N HIS A 45 1.33 -8.55 -5.26
CA HIS A 45 1.69 -8.77 -3.87
C HIS A 45 1.93 -7.45 -3.13
N HIS A 46 2.68 -6.54 -3.72
CA HIS A 46 2.99 -5.23 -3.13
C HIS A 46 1.73 -4.40 -2.87
N ILE A 47 0.84 -4.28 -3.86
CA ILE A 47 -0.42 -3.54 -3.71
C ILE A 47 -1.30 -4.18 -2.63
N PHE A 48 -1.40 -5.52 -2.61
CA PHE A 48 -2.21 -6.23 -1.63
C PHE A 48 -1.68 -6.07 -0.20
N ASP A 49 -0.37 -6.26 0.00
CA ASP A 49 0.26 -6.13 1.32
C ASP A 49 0.16 -4.70 1.86
N LEU A 50 0.37 -3.68 1.03
CA LEU A 50 0.17 -2.28 1.42
C LEU A 50 -1.29 -2.00 1.81
N SER A 51 -2.25 -2.51 1.03
CA SER A 51 -3.68 -2.36 1.34
C SER A 51 -4.02 -2.97 2.70
N LEU A 52 -3.49 -4.17 2.98
CA LEU A 52 -3.68 -4.84 4.27
C LEU A 52 -3.04 -4.06 5.43
N LEU A 53 -1.85 -3.48 5.22
CA LEU A 53 -1.18 -2.65 6.20
C LEU A 53 -2.00 -1.41 6.55
N SER A 54 -2.50 -0.69 5.53
CA SER A 54 -3.37 0.47 5.75
C SER A 54 -4.61 0.12 6.56
N LEU A 55 -5.25 -1.02 6.28
CA LEU A 55 -6.41 -1.48 7.04
C LEU A 55 -6.07 -1.81 8.49
N LYS A 56 -4.91 -2.44 8.74
CA LYS A 56 -4.43 -2.69 10.11
C LYS A 56 -4.23 -1.38 10.88
N VAL A 57 -3.59 -0.39 10.25
CA VAL A 57 -3.36 0.92 10.85
C VAL A 57 -4.68 1.62 11.17
N ILE A 58 -5.62 1.67 10.21
CA ILE A 58 -6.96 2.22 10.42
C ILE A 58 -7.66 1.52 11.60
N GLY A 59 -7.60 0.19 11.64
CA GLY A 59 -8.18 -0.60 12.73
C GLY A 59 -7.56 -0.31 14.10
N SER A 60 -6.25 -0.04 14.16
CA SER A 60 -5.56 0.38 15.39
C SER A 60 -5.94 1.80 15.81
N LEU A 61 -6.03 2.72 14.85
CA LEU A 61 -6.46 4.11 15.11
C LEU A 61 -7.88 4.17 15.67
N LEU A 62 -8.82 3.42 15.08
CA LEU A 62 -10.20 3.32 15.57
C LEU A 62 -10.30 2.76 17.00
N LYS A 63 -9.30 1.99 17.44
CA LYS A 63 -9.20 1.45 18.81
C LYS A 63 -8.45 2.37 19.78
N GLY A 64 -8.11 3.59 19.35
CA GLY A 64 -7.35 4.56 20.14
C GLY A 64 -5.89 4.16 20.36
N ARG A 65 -5.35 3.23 19.56
CA ARG A 65 -3.95 2.74 19.67
C ARG A 65 -3.00 3.44 18.69
N GLY A 66 -3.37 4.64 18.23
CA GLY A 66 -2.48 5.47 17.44
C GLY A 66 -1.41 6.08 18.33
N GLU A 67 -0.15 6.02 17.90
CA GLU A 67 0.88 6.85 18.50
C GLU A 67 0.56 8.31 18.19
N ALA A 68 0.37 9.12 19.23
CA ALA A 68 0.22 10.55 19.06
C ALA A 68 1.58 11.13 18.68
N GLY A 69 1.64 11.79 17.52
CA GLY A 69 2.84 12.48 17.05
C GLY A 69 2.46 13.68 16.20
N GLU A 70 3.20 14.77 16.33
CA GLU A 70 3.07 15.86 15.38
C GLU A 70 3.74 15.47 14.06
N ALA A 71 3.02 15.68 12.95
CA ALA A 71 3.65 15.66 11.63
C ALA A 71 4.82 16.66 11.62
N SER A 72 5.97 16.23 11.11
CA SER A 72 7.11 17.13 10.90
C SER A 72 6.72 18.31 9.99
N LEU A 73 7.51 19.38 10.00
CA LEU A 73 7.32 20.50 9.06
C LEU A 73 7.22 20.04 7.60
N ALA A 74 8.04 19.05 7.21
CA ALA A 74 7.97 18.42 5.90
C ALA A 74 6.66 17.64 5.69
N GLY A 75 6.21 16.88 6.70
CA GLY A 75 4.93 16.16 6.65
C GLY A 75 3.74 17.11 6.51
N LYS A 76 3.72 18.23 7.25
CA LYS A 76 2.70 19.28 7.15
C LYS A 76 2.68 19.91 5.75
N ALA A 77 3.85 20.17 5.16
CA ALA A 77 3.95 20.72 3.80
C ALA A 77 3.40 19.78 2.73
N ILE A 78 3.68 18.47 2.82
CA ILE A 78 3.16 17.45 1.90
C ILE A 78 1.64 17.33 2.00
N LEU A 79 1.12 17.31 3.24
CA LEU A 79 -0.33 17.24 3.46
C LEU A 79 -1.04 18.49 2.92
N ALA A 80 -0.42 19.67 3.03
CA ALA A 80 -0.99 20.93 2.53
C ALA A 80 -0.93 21.06 0.99
N SER A 81 0.17 20.60 0.37
CA SER A 81 0.35 20.68 -1.09
C SER A 81 -0.28 19.51 -1.85
N GLY A 82 -0.60 18.41 -1.17
CA GLY A 82 -1.00 17.15 -1.79
C GLY A 82 0.08 16.53 -2.69
N THR A 83 1.32 17.03 -2.64
CA THR A 83 2.40 16.66 -3.55
C THR A 83 3.67 16.35 -2.78
N PHE A 84 4.32 15.25 -3.10
CA PHE A 84 5.64 14.94 -2.56
C PHE A 84 6.70 15.83 -3.22
N PRO A 85 7.59 16.50 -2.44
CA PRO A 85 8.65 17.30 -3.02
C PRO A 85 9.63 16.44 -3.83
N ASP A 86 9.94 16.89 -5.04
CA ASP A 86 10.87 16.21 -5.93
C ASP A 86 12.26 16.07 -5.30
N GLY A 87 12.83 14.88 -5.38
CA GLY A 87 14.18 14.59 -4.88
C GLY A 87 14.30 14.39 -3.36
N LEU A 88 13.21 14.50 -2.59
CA LEU A 88 13.25 14.23 -1.16
C LEU A 88 13.27 12.71 -0.90
N ARG A 89 14.35 12.22 -0.30
CA ARG A 89 14.45 10.83 0.17
C ARG A 89 14.04 10.77 1.63
N PHE A 90 13.04 9.97 1.94
CA PHE A 90 12.60 9.73 3.32
C PHE A 90 13.32 8.51 3.87
N LYS A 91 13.75 8.59 5.14
CA LYS A 91 14.18 7.38 5.84
C LYS A 91 12.97 6.46 5.93
N VAL A 92 13.11 5.27 5.37
CA VAL A 92 12.07 4.23 5.47
C VAL A 92 11.97 3.83 6.95
N PRO A 93 10.76 3.82 7.53
CA PRO A 93 10.54 3.28 8.87
C PRO A 93 11.11 1.87 8.99
N ASP A 94 11.74 1.56 10.13
CA ASP A 94 12.51 0.31 10.28
C ASP A 94 11.62 -0.95 10.10
N ASP A 95 10.32 -0.83 10.39
CA ASP A 95 9.28 -1.85 10.18
C ASP A 95 8.86 -2.03 8.71
N LEU A 96 9.11 -1.04 7.86
CA LEU A 96 8.87 -1.09 6.42
C LEU A 96 10.11 -1.50 5.62
N GLY A 97 11.31 -1.41 6.20
CA GLY A 97 12.57 -1.72 5.51
C GLY A 97 12.63 -3.15 4.94
N ALA A 98 12.12 -4.13 5.69
CA ALA A 98 12.10 -5.54 5.26
C ALA A 98 11.11 -5.83 4.11
N ARG A 99 10.25 -4.88 3.77
CA ARG A 99 9.19 -5.00 2.75
C ARG A 99 9.58 -4.35 1.43
N LEU A 100 10.74 -3.68 1.39
CA LEU A 100 11.30 -3.12 0.18
C LEU A 100 12.03 -4.22 -0.58
N LYS A 101 11.73 -4.30 -1.88
CA LYS A 101 12.51 -5.07 -2.84
C LYS A 101 13.30 -4.10 -3.71
#